data_AF-A0A814Q548-F1
#
_entry.id   AF-A0A814Q548-F1
#
_cell.length_a   1.000
_cell.length_b   1.000
_cell.length_c   1.000
_cell.angle_alpha   90.00
_cell.angle_beta   90.00
_cell.angle_gamma   90.00
#
_symmetry.space_group_name_H-M   'P 1'
#
loop_
_entity.id
_entity.type
_entity.pdbx_description
1 polymer ?
#
loop_
_entity_poly.entity_id
_entity_poly.type
_entity_poly.pdbx_seq_one_letter_code
_entity_poly.pdbx_strand_id
1 'polypeptide(L)'
;MNRAFYELIRSAPKGRWNGIQRNYGPEQVHQLRSGVQIEYTLATIGANKLWKLLETEPYVHALGAITGNQAMQMVRAGLRAIYLSGWQVAADGNTAGSMYPDQSLYPANSGPELARRINKTLERASQIEQSEGGVKRDWFAPIVADAEAGFGGALNCFEIMKAYIEAGAAGVHFEDQLAAEKKCGHLGGKERGMTAYSELQQAEFDAEKNGYTAVRHQREVGTGYFDLVTMAVAGGKASTTALSKSTETAQFTEQAQSMPAGSPSVHSQAAVKQQFVGRMPR
;
A
#
# COMPACT_ATOMS: atom_id res chain seq x y z
N MET A 1 15.70 -27.53 -19.30
CA MET A 1 14.79 -26.43 -18.90
C MET A 1 15.53 -25.18 -18.42
N ASN A 2 16.45 -25.26 -17.45
CA ASN A 2 17.10 -24.07 -16.87
C ASN A 2 17.93 -23.21 -17.84
N ARG A 3 18.52 -23.79 -18.90
CA ARG A 3 19.33 -23.05 -19.88
C ARG A 3 18.54 -21.92 -20.57
N ALA A 4 17.29 -22.19 -20.94
CA ALA A 4 16.42 -21.20 -21.59
C ALA A 4 16.03 -20.04 -20.65
N PHE A 5 15.94 -20.28 -19.33
CA PHE A 5 15.69 -19.19 -18.37
C PHE A 5 16.89 -18.24 -18.19
N TYR A 6 18.12 -18.70 -18.45
CA TYR A 6 19.28 -17.79 -18.51
C TYR A 6 19.26 -16.89 -19.75
N GLU A 7 18.61 -17.31 -20.85
CA GLU A 7 18.44 -16.45 -22.03
C GLU A 7 17.40 -15.35 -21.77
N LEU A 8 16.36 -15.66 -20.98
CA LEU A 8 15.35 -14.72 -20.52
C LEU A 8 15.88 -13.68 -19.52
N ILE A 9 16.85 -14.06 -18.68
CA ILE A 9 17.47 -13.23 -17.64
C ILE A 9 18.99 -13.39 -17.74
N ARG A 10 19.59 -12.71 -18.72
CA ARG A 10 21.03 -12.84 -19.05
C ARG A 10 21.96 -12.38 -17.94
N SER A 11 21.48 -11.52 -17.05
CA SER A 11 22.22 -11.02 -15.90
C SER A 11 22.36 -12.03 -14.76
N ALA A 12 21.63 -13.16 -14.80
CA ALA A 12 21.66 -14.14 -13.73
C ALA A 12 23.01 -14.91 -13.67
N PRO A 13 23.68 -14.99 -12.51
CA PRO A 13 24.96 -15.70 -12.39
C PRO A 13 24.77 -17.21 -12.54
N LYS A 14 25.83 -17.90 -12.98
CA LYS A 14 25.82 -19.37 -13.13
C LYS A 14 25.46 -20.03 -11.79
N GLY A 15 24.51 -20.96 -11.83
CA GLY A 15 24.04 -21.69 -10.65
C GLY A 15 22.83 -21.06 -9.94
N ARG A 16 22.46 -19.81 -10.29
CA ARG A 16 21.34 -19.07 -9.66
C ARG A 16 20.01 -19.83 -9.62
N TRP A 17 19.78 -20.70 -10.61
CA TRP A 17 18.54 -21.47 -10.77
C TRP A 17 18.67 -22.95 -10.40
N ASN A 18 19.77 -23.37 -9.77
CA ASN A 18 19.94 -24.75 -9.32
C ASN A 18 18.88 -25.09 -8.27
N GLY A 19 18.18 -26.22 -8.43
CA GLY A 19 17.11 -26.65 -7.52
C GLY A 19 15.79 -25.88 -7.63
N ILE A 20 15.72 -24.79 -8.42
CA ILE A 20 14.49 -24.00 -8.57
C ILE A 20 13.55 -24.68 -9.56
N GLN A 21 12.36 -25.04 -9.09
CA GLN A 21 11.28 -25.57 -9.91
C GLN A 21 10.31 -24.44 -10.32
N ARG A 22 9.74 -24.56 -11.53
CA ARG A 22 8.72 -23.65 -12.05
C ARG A 22 7.62 -24.49 -12.67
N ASN A 23 6.37 -24.14 -12.40
CA ASN A 23 5.18 -24.74 -13.03
C ASN A 23 4.82 -24.09 -14.38
N TYR A 24 5.72 -23.27 -14.94
CA TYR A 24 5.56 -22.60 -16.23
C TYR A 24 6.86 -22.67 -17.04
N GLY A 25 6.73 -22.62 -18.37
CA GLY A 25 7.84 -22.64 -19.32
C GLY A 25 8.32 -21.25 -19.77
N PRO A 26 9.49 -21.16 -20.43
CA PRO A 26 10.00 -19.91 -21.01
C PRO A 26 9.04 -19.25 -22.02
N GLU A 27 8.31 -20.05 -22.79
CA GLU A 27 7.34 -19.56 -23.79
C GLU A 27 6.23 -18.71 -23.15
N GLN A 28 5.71 -19.13 -22.00
CA GLN A 28 4.69 -18.37 -21.25
C GLN A 28 5.26 -17.04 -20.75
N VAL A 29 6.54 -17.00 -20.38
CA VAL A 29 7.21 -15.75 -20.01
C VAL A 29 7.31 -14.81 -21.20
N HIS A 30 7.66 -15.33 -22.39
CA HIS A 30 7.69 -14.53 -23.62
C HIS A 30 6.31 -13.98 -24.00
N GLN A 31 5.25 -14.77 -23.85
CA GLN A 31 3.87 -14.36 -24.14
C GLN A 31 3.40 -13.19 -23.28
N LEU A 32 3.83 -13.14 -22.01
CA LEU A 32 3.40 -12.11 -21.05
C LEU A 32 4.37 -10.93 -20.93
N ARG A 33 5.54 -11.01 -21.58
CA ARG A 33 6.53 -9.94 -21.57
C ARG A 33 6.11 -8.84 -22.56
N SER A 34 6.44 -7.59 -22.24
CA SER A 34 6.33 -6.49 -23.19
C SER A 34 7.12 -6.79 -24.47
N GLY A 35 6.64 -6.29 -25.61
CA GLY A 35 7.34 -6.39 -26.89
C GLY A 35 8.66 -5.60 -26.94
N VAL A 36 8.92 -4.76 -25.92
CA VAL A 36 10.18 -4.04 -25.75
C VAL A 36 10.93 -4.52 -24.50
N GLN A 37 12.26 -4.58 -24.60
CA GLN A 37 13.11 -4.92 -23.47
C GLN A 37 13.31 -3.70 -22.58
N ILE A 38 12.69 -3.73 -21.39
CA ILE A 38 12.84 -2.71 -20.35
C ILE A 38 13.86 -3.22 -19.33
N GLU A 39 14.87 -2.42 -19.04
CA GLU A 39 15.93 -2.76 -18.10
C GLU A 39 15.64 -2.24 -16.69
N TYR A 40 15.87 -3.10 -15.69
CA TYR A 40 15.72 -2.78 -14.27
C TYR A 40 17.09 -2.85 -13.58
N THR A 41 17.93 -1.86 -13.86
CA THR A 41 19.34 -1.84 -13.50
C THR A 41 19.59 -2.06 -12.01
N LEU A 42 18.91 -1.31 -11.14
CA LEU A 42 19.12 -1.38 -9.69
C LEU A 42 18.67 -2.73 -9.11
N ALA A 43 17.53 -3.27 -9.55
CA ALA A 43 17.08 -4.59 -9.13
C ALA A 43 18.06 -5.68 -9.57
N THR A 44 18.59 -5.59 -10.79
CA THR A 44 19.57 -6.53 -11.32
C THR A 44 20.87 -6.53 -10.51
N ILE A 45 21.44 -5.34 -10.27
CA ILE A 45 22.68 -5.20 -9.49
C ILE A 45 22.45 -5.67 -8.05
N GLY A 46 21.35 -5.23 -7.43
CA GLY A 46 20.97 -5.60 -6.07
C GLY A 46 20.80 -7.10 -5.90
N ALA A 47 20.01 -7.75 -6.76
CA ALA A 47 19.74 -9.19 -6.67
C ALA A 47 21.01 -10.04 -6.83
N ASN A 48 21.88 -9.68 -7.78
CA ASN A 48 23.15 -10.38 -7.99
C ASN A 48 24.12 -10.17 -6.83
N LYS A 49 24.16 -8.96 -6.27
CA LYS A 49 24.98 -8.65 -5.10
C LYS A 49 24.49 -9.40 -3.86
N LEU A 50 23.18 -9.40 -3.62
CA LEU A 50 22.56 -10.15 -2.52
C LEU A 50 22.86 -11.64 -2.64
N TRP A 51 22.67 -12.23 -3.82
CA TRP A 51 23.01 -13.63 -4.08
C TRP A 51 24.47 -13.93 -3.74
N LYS A 52 25.40 -13.10 -4.22
CA LYS A 52 26.82 -13.26 -3.91
C LYS A 52 27.10 -13.18 -2.41
N LEU A 53 26.53 -12.21 -1.70
CA LEU A 53 26.70 -12.07 -0.27
C LEU A 53 26.18 -13.31 0.49
N LEU A 54 25.03 -13.85 0.11
CA LEU A 54 24.45 -15.05 0.74
C LEU A 54 25.29 -16.32 0.49
N GLU A 55 25.99 -16.39 -0.64
CA GLU A 55 26.87 -17.52 -0.97
C GLU A 55 28.24 -17.43 -0.29
N THR A 56 28.78 -16.21 -0.09
CA THR A 56 30.16 -16.03 0.37
C THR A 56 30.29 -15.68 1.84
N GLU A 57 29.24 -15.15 2.46
CA GLU A 57 29.27 -14.68 3.84
C GLU A 57 28.59 -15.68 4.77
N PRO A 58 29.08 -15.86 6.01
CA PRO A 58 28.43 -16.74 6.98
C PRO A 58 27.02 -16.26 7.33
N TYR A 59 26.80 -14.94 7.31
CA TYR A 59 25.49 -14.31 7.45
C TYR A 59 25.54 -12.87 6.91
N VAL A 60 24.38 -12.34 6.52
CA VAL A 60 24.21 -10.95 6.08
C VAL A 60 23.23 -10.29 7.04
N HIS A 61 23.72 -9.38 7.87
CA HIS A 61 22.90 -8.62 8.80
C HIS A 61 22.40 -7.32 8.15
N ALA A 62 21.17 -6.93 8.51
CA ALA A 62 20.52 -5.71 8.03
C ALA A 62 19.69 -5.09 9.15
N LEU A 63 19.34 -3.81 8.99
CA LEU A 63 18.41 -3.10 9.87
C LEU A 63 17.24 -2.56 9.05
N GLY A 64 16.09 -2.43 9.70
CA GLY A 64 14.87 -1.88 9.11
C GLY A 64 14.97 -0.36 8.90
N ALA A 65 14.95 0.08 7.65
CA ALA A 65 14.96 1.49 7.28
C ALA A 65 13.57 1.98 6.87
N ILE A 66 13.07 3.01 7.55
CA ILE A 66 11.80 3.69 7.21
C ILE A 66 12.03 4.99 6.39
N THR A 67 13.29 5.43 6.26
CA THR A 67 13.65 6.57 5.41
C THR A 67 14.93 6.32 4.62
N GLY A 68 15.12 7.04 3.52
CA GLY A 68 16.37 6.99 2.75
C GLY A 68 17.59 7.46 3.54
N ASN A 69 17.46 8.44 4.45
CA ASN A 69 18.57 8.88 5.29
C ASN A 69 19.02 7.81 6.28
N GLN A 70 18.08 7.07 6.89
CA GLN A 70 18.44 5.92 7.73
C GLN A 70 19.24 4.89 6.92
N ALA A 71 18.76 4.52 5.73
CA ALA A 71 19.46 3.61 4.84
C ALA A 71 20.86 4.14 4.43
N MET A 72 20.99 5.42 4.13
CA MET A 72 22.28 6.05 3.82
C MET A 72 23.27 5.93 4.99
N GLN A 73 22.81 6.15 6.22
CA GLN A 73 23.67 6.01 7.40
C GLN A 73 24.02 4.54 7.69
N MET A 74 23.09 3.61 7.47
CA MET A 74 23.36 2.17 7.57
C MET A 74 24.51 1.76 6.64
N VAL A 75 24.45 2.16 5.37
CA VAL A 75 25.52 1.88 4.40
C VAL A 75 26.81 2.62 4.77
N ARG A 76 26.73 3.87 5.22
CA ARG A 76 27.89 4.65 5.69
C ARG A 76 28.58 4.00 6.88
N ALA A 77 27.82 3.38 7.78
CA ALA A 77 28.31 2.64 8.93
C ALA A 77 28.88 1.24 8.58
N GLY A 78 28.75 0.80 7.32
CA GLY A 78 29.33 -0.45 6.83
C GLY A 78 28.34 -1.62 6.70
N LEU A 79 27.04 -1.40 6.91
CA LEU A 79 26.04 -2.43 6.63
C LEU A 79 25.99 -2.75 5.13
N ARG A 80 25.92 -4.04 4.81
CA ARG A 80 25.97 -4.57 3.44
C ARG A 80 24.62 -4.92 2.84
N ALA A 81 23.53 -4.68 3.58
CA ALA A 81 22.16 -4.87 3.13
C ALA A 81 21.22 -3.96 3.93
N ILE A 82 20.05 -3.68 3.36
CA ILE A 82 18.99 -2.89 3.98
C ILE A 82 17.74 -3.75 4.06
N TYR A 83 17.07 -3.73 5.21
CA TYR A 83 15.75 -4.33 5.35
C TYR A 83 14.68 -3.24 5.23
N LEU A 84 13.61 -3.52 4.48
CA LEU A 84 12.44 -2.67 4.39
C LEU A 84 11.27 -3.43 5.02
N SER A 85 10.88 -2.99 6.21
CA SER A 85 9.84 -3.64 7.02
C SER A 85 8.45 -3.11 6.67
N GLY A 86 7.49 -4.02 6.42
CA GLY A 86 6.08 -3.67 6.24
C GLY A 86 5.45 -3.07 7.49
N TRP A 87 5.83 -3.57 8.67
CA TRP A 87 5.46 -2.98 9.97
C TRP A 87 5.88 -1.51 10.09
N GLN A 88 7.10 -1.17 9.69
CA GLN A 88 7.57 0.23 9.73
C GLN A 88 6.79 1.09 8.72
N VAL A 89 6.52 0.55 7.53
CA VAL A 89 5.70 1.24 6.52
C VAL A 89 4.30 1.52 7.08
N ALA A 90 3.65 0.54 7.71
CA ALA A 90 2.36 0.72 8.38
C ALA A 90 2.42 1.81 9.46
N ALA A 91 3.45 1.77 10.30
CA ALA A 91 3.58 2.68 11.43
C ALA A 91 3.77 4.14 11.01
N ASP A 92 4.67 4.43 10.06
CA ASP A 92 5.11 5.82 9.83
C ASP A 92 5.70 6.08 8.41
N GLY A 93 5.42 5.21 7.44
CA GLY A 93 6.07 5.26 6.12
C GLY A 93 5.17 5.01 4.91
N ASN A 94 3.85 4.97 5.09
CA ASN A 94 2.91 4.58 4.03
C ASN A 94 2.30 5.76 3.25
N THR A 95 1.73 5.45 2.08
CA THR A 95 1.15 6.42 1.15
C THR A 95 -0.23 6.93 1.55
N ALA A 96 -0.88 6.33 2.56
CA ALA A 96 -2.10 6.87 3.15
C ALA A 96 -1.82 7.97 4.18
N GLY A 97 -0.55 8.19 4.55
CA GLY A 97 -0.16 9.26 5.48
C GLY A 97 -0.72 9.08 6.90
N SER A 98 -1.08 7.85 7.27
CA SER A 98 -1.70 7.51 8.55
C SER A 98 -0.88 6.48 9.30
N MET A 99 -0.88 6.54 10.62
CA MET A 99 -0.27 5.52 11.46
C MET A 99 -1.20 4.30 11.52
N TYR A 100 -0.69 3.12 11.15
CA TYR A 100 -1.42 1.86 11.21
C TYR A 100 -0.70 0.80 12.05
N PRO A 101 -1.45 -0.13 12.66
CA PRO A 101 -0.89 -1.41 13.09
C PRO A 101 -0.49 -2.26 11.88
N ASP A 102 0.32 -3.28 12.12
CA ASP A 102 0.84 -4.18 11.10
C ASP A 102 -0.19 -5.24 10.67
N GLN A 103 -1.16 -4.77 9.88
CA GLN A 103 -2.32 -5.54 9.40
C GLN A 103 -2.66 -5.28 7.92
N SER A 104 -1.66 -4.93 7.10
CA SER A 104 -1.83 -4.65 5.66
C SER A 104 -2.92 -3.62 5.31
N LEU A 105 -3.25 -2.70 6.22
CA LEU A 105 -4.27 -1.66 6.01
C LEU A 105 -3.83 -0.56 5.04
N TYR A 106 -2.52 -0.39 4.88
CA TYR A 106 -1.96 0.66 4.06
C TYR A 106 -2.02 0.30 2.55
N PRO A 107 -2.03 1.28 1.64
CA PRO A 107 -2.09 1.00 0.21
C PRO A 107 -0.85 0.21 -0.27
N ALA A 108 -1.06 -0.83 -1.09
CA ALA A 108 -0.03 -1.79 -1.52
C ALA A 108 1.19 -1.16 -2.21
N ASN A 109 1.09 0.06 -2.73
CA ASN A 109 2.21 0.79 -3.34
C ASN A 109 3.18 1.40 -2.32
N SER A 110 2.87 1.38 -1.03
CA SER A 110 3.66 2.04 0.03
C SER A 110 5.07 1.49 0.15
N GLY A 111 5.21 0.16 0.23
CA GLY A 111 6.50 -0.50 0.30
C GLY A 111 7.39 -0.23 -0.93
N PRO A 112 6.89 -0.43 -2.16
CA PRO A 112 7.62 -0.05 -3.38
C PRO A 112 8.05 1.42 -3.42
N GLU A 113 7.21 2.34 -2.96
CA GLU A 113 7.56 3.77 -2.91
C GLU A 113 8.69 4.05 -1.90
N LEU A 114 8.68 3.38 -0.74
CA LEU A 114 9.80 3.46 0.20
C LEU A 114 11.09 2.87 -0.38
N ALA A 115 11.04 1.72 -1.07
CA ALA A 115 12.20 1.15 -1.75
C ALA A 115 12.78 2.13 -2.78
N ARG A 116 11.92 2.79 -3.55
CA ARG A 116 12.31 3.82 -4.53
C ARG A 116 12.98 5.02 -3.84
N ARG A 117 12.45 5.48 -2.70
CA ARG A 117 13.04 6.57 -1.91
C ARG A 117 14.42 6.21 -1.37
N ILE A 118 14.58 5.00 -0.83
CA ILE A 118 15.88 4.50 -0.35
C ILE A 118 16.89 4.52 -1.49
N ASN A 119 16.57 3.91 -2.63
CA ASN A 119 17.48 3.88 -3.78
C ASN A 119 17.84 5.28 -4.30
N LYS A 120 16.89 6.23 -4.34
CA LYS A 120 17.17 7.63 -4.70
C LYS A 120 18.12 8.33 -3.73
N THR A 121 18.02 8.05 -2.43
CA THR A 121 18.97 8.62 -1.45
C THR A 121 20.36 8.02 -1.62
N LEU A 122 20.47 6.71 -1.82
CA LEU A 122 21.76 6.04 -2.06
C LEU A 122 22.41 6.51 -3.37
N GLU A 123 21.61 6.71 -4.41
CA GLU A 123 22.05 7.31 -5.67
C GLU A 123 22.63 8.72 -5.43
N ARG A 124 21.92 9.58 -4.70
CA ARG A 124 22.41 10.92 -4.37
C ARG A 124 23.72 10.87 -3.57
N ALA A 125 23.83 9.97 -2.60
CA ALA A 125 25.06 9.79 -1.82
C ALA A 125 26.24 9.37 -2.72
N SER A 126 25.99 8.47 -3.67
CA SER A 126 26.99 8.07 -4.67
C SER A 126 27.39 9.23 -5.60
N GLN A 127 26.43 10.04 -6.05
CA GLN A 127 26.71 11.20 -6.91
C GLN A 127 27.57 12.25 -6.19
N ILE A 128 27.32 12.47 -4.89
CA ILE A 128 28.11 13.39 -4.06
C ILE A 128 29.56 12.90 -3.98
N GLU A 129 29.80 11.64 -3.57
CA GLU A 129 31.17 11.11 -3.53
C GLU A 129 31.85 11.11 -4.90
N GLN A 130 31.11 10.80 -5.96
CA GLN A 130 31.65 10.88 -7.31
C GLN A 130 32.14 12.29 -7.65
N SER A 131 31.39 13.33 -7.25
CA SER A 131 31.77 14.73 -7.48
C SER A 131 32.96 15.21 -6.62
N GLU A 132 33.18 14.59 -5.46
CA GLU A 132 34.22 14.95 -4.49
C GLU A 132 35.54 14.16 -4.68
N GLY A 133 35.72 13.50 -5.83
CA GLY A 133 36.95 12.78 -6.17
C GLY A 133 36.80 11.27 -6.34
N GLY A 134 35.57 10.78 -6.55
CA GLY A 134 35.27 9.41 -6.94
C GLY A 134 34.58 8.59 -5.85
N VAL A 135 33.71 7.68 -6.27
CA VAL A 135 32.99 6.77 -5.36
C VAL A 135 33.95 5.80 -4.69
N LYS A 136 34.05 5.87 -3.36
CA LYS A 136 34.89 4.96 -2.54
C LYS A 136 34.06 3.92 -1.83
N ARG A 137 32.76 4.19 -1.61
CA ARG A 137 31.83 3.30 -0.91
C ARG A 137 30.86 2.68 -1.88
N ASP A 138 30.56 1.41 -1.67
CA ASP A 138 29.46 0.75 -2.36
C ASP A 138 28.12 1.21 -1.77
N TRP A 139 27.57 2.29 -2.33
CA TRP A 139 26.33 2.89 -1.85
C TRP A 139 25.09 2.04 -2.10
N PHE A 140 25.09 1.23 -3.16
CA PHE A 140 23.92 0.48 -3.60
C PHE A 140 23.84 -0.88 -2.89
N ALA A 141 23.64 -0.84 -1.57
CA ALA A 141 23.37 -2.03 -0.78
C ALA A 141 22.02 -2.67 -1.21
N PRO A 142 21.92 -4.00 -1.31
CA PRO A 142 20.69 -4.69 -1.68
C PRO A 142 19.59 -4.44 -0.64
N ILE A 143 18.39 -4.12 -1.13
CA ILE A 143 17.19 -3.97 -0.31
C ILE A 143 16.44 -5.29 -0.32
N VAL A 144 16.21 -5.87 0.86
CA VAL A 144 15.27 -6.98 1.06
C VAL A 144 13.98 -6.39 1.61
N ALA A 145 12.88 -6.52 0.86
CA ALA A 145 11.64 -5.82 1.14
C ALA A 145 10.48 -6.76 1.50
N ASP A 146 9.61 -6.24 2.35
CA ASP A 146 8.39 -6.91 2.80
C ASP A 146 7.23 -6.68 1.82
N ALA A 147 6.73 -7.76 1.21
CA ALA A 147 5.51 -7.73 0.39
C ALA A 147 4.28 -8.24 1.14
N GLU A 148 4.36 -8.41 2.46
CA GLU A 148 3.28 -8.91 3.30
C GLU A 148 2.77 -10.27 2.78
N ALA A 149 1.47 -10.49 2.84
CA ALA A 149 0.78 -11.57 2.14
C ALA A 149 0.43 -11.25 0.67
N GLY A 150 1.02 -10.20 0.10
CA GLY A 150 0.79 -9.80 -1.30
C GLY A 150 -0.46 -8.99 -1.57
N PHE A 151 -1.12 -8.45 -0.54
CA PHE A 151 -2.25 -7.50 -0.63
C PHE A 151 -3.46 -7.99 -1.44
N GLY A 152 -3.66 -9.31 -1.52
CA GLY A 152 -4.82 -9.91 -2.18
C GLY A 152 -4.52 -11.31 -2.73
N GLY A 153 -4.93 -11.55 -3.98
CA GLY A 153 -4.71 -12.81 -4.68
C GLY A 153 -3.43 -12.82 -5.52
N ALA A 154 -3.26 -13.87 -6.35
CA ALA A 154 -2.06 -14.05 -7.16
C ALA A 154 -1.71 -12.86 -8.08
N LEU A 155 -2.72 -12.15 -8.60
CA LEU A 155 -2.50 -10.94 -9.43
C LEU A 155 -1.97 -9.77 -8.60
N ASN A 156 -2.39 -9.62 -7.34
CA ASN A 156 -1.86 -8.61 -6.43
C ASN A 156 -0.39 -8.92 -6.10
N CYS A 157 -0.05 -10.19 -5.82
CA CYS A 157 1.33 -10.64 -5.63
C CYS A 157 2.20 -10.36 -6.86
N PHE A 158 1.65 -10.57 -8.06
CA PHE A 158 2.34 -10.28 -9.32
C PHE A 158 2.61 -8.77 -9.48
N GLU A 159 1.61 -7.92 -9.25
CA GLU A 159 1.77 -6.47 -9.39
C GLU A 159 2.74 -5.89 -8.35
N ILE A 160 2.68 -6.30 -7.08
CA ILE A 160 3.60 -5.78 -6.06
C ILE A 160 5.04 -6.25 -6.29
N MET A 161 5.25 -7.47 -6.78
CA MET A 161 6.59 -7.95 -7.15
C MET A 161 7.18 -7.10 -8.29
N LYS A 162 6.40 -6.81 -9.35
CA LYS A 162 6.84 -5.90 -10.42
C LYS A 162 7.15 -4.50 -9.87
N ALA A 163 6.29 -3.95 -9.02
CA ALA A 163 6.49 -2.64 -8.43
C ALA A 163 7.80 -2.56 -7.61
N TYR A 164 8.13 -3.62 -6.86
CA TYR A 164 9.40 -3.71 -6.13
C TYR A 164 10.62 -3.84 -7.06
N ILE A 165 10.52 -4.62 -8.14
CA ILE A 165 11.58 -4.71 -9.16
C ILE A 165 11.81 -3.33 -9.80
N GLU A 166 10.74 -2.63 -10.17
CA GLU A 166 10.79 -1.26 -10.71
C GLU A 166 11.35 -0.23 -9.71
N ALA A 167 11.16 -0.46 -8.42
CA ALA A 167 11.71 0.35 -7.35
C ALA A 167 13.18 0.02 -7.04
N GLY A 168 13.72 -1.08 -7.60
CA GLY A 168 15.10 -1.52 -7.42
C GLY A 168 15.33 -2.37 -6.17
N ALA A 169 14.33 -3.10 -5.68
CA ALA A 169 14.52 -4.09 -4.63
C ALA A 169 15.39 -5.28 -5.12
N ALA A 170 16.20 -5.83 -4.22
CA ALA A 170 17.09 -6.97 -4.51
C ALA A 170 16.45 -8.31 -4.18
N GLY A 171 15.62 -8.34 -3.12
CA GLY A 171 14.85 -9.48 -2.69
C GLY A 171 13.52 -9.02 -2.10
N VAL A 172 12.50 -9.87 -2.20
CA VAL A 172 11.17 -9.60 -1.68
C VAL A 172 10.67 -10.86 -0.98
N HIS A 173 10.14 -10.73 0.23
CA HIS A 173 9.53 -11.85 0.94
C HIS A 173 8.00 -11.73 0.96
N PHE A 174 7.35 -12.87 0.84
CA PHE A 174 5.91 -13.05 1.07
C PHE A 174 5.73 -13.98 2.26
N GLU A 175 4.61 -13.82 2.95
CA GLU A 175 4.18 -14.74 4.01
C GLU A 175 2.87 -15.45 3.64
N ASP A 176 2.66 -16.63 4.23
CA ASP A 176 1.55 -17.54 3.99
C ASP A 176 0.27 -17.17 4.77
N GLN A 177 0.08 -15.88 5.05
CA GLN A 177 -1.10 -15.36 5.72
C GLN A 177 -2.18 -14.95 4.72
N LEU A 178 -3.44 -14.91 5.15
CA LEU A 178 -4.52 -14.31 4.36
C LEU A 178 -4.32 -12.79 4.34
N ALA A 179 -4.19 -12.18 3.16
CA ALA A 179 -3.90 -10.74 3.05
C ALA A 179 -4.93 -9.82 3.73
N ALA A 180 -6.20 -10.21 3.77
CA ALA A 180 -7.26 -9.47 4.45
C ALA A 180 -7.15 -9.49 5.99
N GLU A 181 -6.35 -10.40 6.54
CA GLU A 181 -6.15 -10.59 8.00
C GLU A 181 -4.70 -10.80 8.36
N LYS A 182 -3.83 -10.20 7.56
CA LYS A 182 -2.41 -10.23 7.84
C LYS A 182 -2.18 -9.69 9.24
N LYS A 183 -1.32 -10.36 10.01
CA LYS A 183 -0.90 -9.90 11.34
C LYS A 183 0.60 -10.00 11.45
N CYS A 184 1.20 -9.10 12.24
CA CYS A 184 2.58 -9.26 12.68
C CYS A 184 2.81 -10.67 13.25
N GLY A 185 3.94 -11.30 12.92
CA GLY A 185 4.28 -12.66 13.36
C GLY A 185 4.26 -12.90 14.87
N HIS A 186 4.21 -11.85 15.69
CA HIS A 186 4.13 -11.93 17.16
C HIS A 186 2.73 -11.66 17.73
N LEU A 187 1.72 -11.33 16.91
CA LEU A 187 0.35 -11.06 17.36
C LEU A 187 -0.53 -12.33 17.32
N GLY A 188 -1.45 -12.44 18.27
CA GLY A 188 -2.37 -13.57 18.40
C GLY A 188 -3.50 -13.60 17.34
N GLY A 189 -4.03 -14.80 17.07
CA GLY A 189 -5.20 -15.02 16.19
C GLY A 189 -4.87 -15.12 14.70
N LYS A 190 -3.76 -15.78 14.35
CA LYS A 190 -3.29 -16.04 12.98
C LYS A 190 -4.18 -17.00 12.18
N GLU A 191 -4.98 -17.82 12.87
CA GLU A 191 -5.65 -18.98 12.25
C GLU A 191 -7.09 -18.71 11.81
N ARG A 192 -7.66 -17.54 12.12
CA ARG A 192 -9.11 -17.36 11.97
C ARG A 192 -9.54 -17.08 10.52
N GLY A 193 -8.66 -16.52 9.69
CA GLY A 193 -8.95 -16.20 8.27
C GLY A 193 -10.29 -15.47 8.13
N MET A 194 -10.91 -15.42 6.94
CA MET A 194 -12.17 -14.70 6.62
C MET A 194 -13.24 -14.54 7.72
N THR A 195 -13.35 -15.47 8.66
CA THR A 195 -14.12 -15.37 9.89
C THR A 195 -13.79 -14.11 10.72
N ALA A 196 -12.52 -13.75 10.93
CA ALA A 196 -12.15 -12.60 11.75
C ALA A 196 -12.42 -11.27 11.02
N TYR A 197 -12.30 -11.24 9.70
CA TYR A 197 -12.65 -10.14 8.82
C TYR A 197 -14.16 -9.93 8.83
N SER A 198 -14.94 -11.00 8.71
CA SER A 198 -16.39 -10.91 8.84
C SER A 198 -16.80 -10.46 10.24
N GLU A 199 -16.14 -10.93 11.30
CA GLU A 199 -16.39 -10.50 12.69
C GLU A 199 -16.03 -9.01 12.89
N LEU A 200 -14.90 -8.55 12.35
CA LEU A 200 -14.45 -7.16 12.41
C LEU A 200 -15.39 -6.24 11.61
N GLN A 201 -15.69 -6.61 10.36
CA GLN A 201 -16.59 -5.86 9.50
C GLN A 201 -18.00 -5.81 10.10
N GLN A 202 -18.46 -6.91 10.70
CA GLN A 202 -19.74 -6.93 11.42
C GLN A 202 -19.69 -6.05 12.67
N ALA A 203 -18.57 -6.01 13.40
CA ALA A 203 -18.40 -5.12 14.54
C ALA A 203 -18.38 -3.64 14.14
N GLU A 204 -17.79 -3.31 12.98
CA GLU A 204 -17.83 -1.97 12.38
C GLU A 204 -19.23 -1.57 11.95
N PHE A 205 -20.00 -2.47 11.31
CA PHE A 205 -21.41 -2.25 11.00
C PHE A 205 -22.26 -2.10 12.28
N ASP A 206 -22.03 -2.93 13.29
CA ASP A 206 -22.73 -2.86 14.57
C ASP A 206 -22.40 -1.57 15.34
N ALA A 207 -21.22 -0.99 15.11
CA ALA A 207 -20.81 0.29 15.68
C ALA A 207 -21.53 1.49 15.04
N GLU A 208 -22.29 1.30 13.95
CA GLU A 208 -23.12 2.35 13.36
C GLU A 208 -24.12 2.93 14.37
N LYS A 209 -24.70 2.07 15.24
CA LYS A 209 -25.61 2.50 16.31
C LYS A 209 -24.94 3.43 17.34
N ASN A 210 -23.61 3.43 17.38
CA ASN A 210 -22.78 4.26 18.24
C ASN A 210 -22.18 5.47 17.49
N GLY A 211 -22.58 5.70 16.24
CA GLY A 211 -22.14 6.85 15.44
C GLY A 211 -20.93 6.61 14.53
N TYR A 212 -20.51 5.36 14.31
CA TYR A 212 -19.47 5.03 13.33
C TYR A 212 -20.02 5.13 11.90
N THR A 213 -19.65 6.17 11.16
CA THR A 213 -20.21 6.50 9.83
C THR A 213 -19.27 6.22 8.65
N ALA A 214 -18.03 5.80 8.91
CA ALA A 214 -17.00 5.54 7.90
C ALA A 214 -17.40 4.44 6.88
N VAL A 215 -18.34 3.57 7.23
CA VAL A 215 -18.92 2.55 6.33
C VAL A 215 -19.85 3.14 5.26
N ARG A 216 -20.24 4.42 5.36
CA ARG A 216 -21.17 5.11 4.43
C ARG A 216 -20.55 6.40 3.89
N HIS A 217 -19.51 6.27 3.07
CA HIS A 217 -18.75 7.41 2.51
C HIS A 217 -19.65 8.44 1.81
N GLN A 218 -20.68 8.01 1.05
CA GLN A 218 -21.57 8.92 0.30
C GLN A 218 -22.43 9.83 1.20
N ARG A 219 -22.65 9.46 2.47
CA ARG A 219 -23.41 10.26 3.45
C ARG A 219 -22.56 11.37 4.06
N GLU A 220 -21.27 11.11 4.29
CA GLU A 220 -20.36 12.08 4.93
C GLU A 220 -19.93 13.20 3.99
N VAL A 221 -19.74 12.91 2.70
CA VAL A 221 -19.27 13.90 1.71
C VAL A 221 -20.40 14.74 1.10
N GLY A 222 -21.64 14.59 1.56
CA GLY A 222 -22.77 15.40 1.13
C GLY A 222 -23.12 15.22 -0.36
N THR A 223 -22.85 14.04 -0.94
CA THR A 223 -23.10 13.74 -2.36
C THR A 223 -24.53 14.07 -2.78
N GLY A 224 -25.52 13.81 -1.91
CA GLY A 224 -26.92 14.21 -2.14
C GLY A 224 -27.13 15.73 -2.23
N TYR A 225 -26.37 16.54 -1.48
CA TYR A 225 -26.43 18.01 -1.58
C TYR A 225 -25.90 18.50 -2.93
N PHE A 226 -24.77 17.94 -3.40
CA PHE A 226 -24.22 18.29 -4.71
C PHE A 226 -25.11 17.84 -5.86
N ASP A 227 -25.78 16.69 -5.74
CA ASP A 227 -26.73 16.21 -6.75
C ASP A 227 -27.98 17.10 -6.78
N LEU A 228 -28.48 17.55 -5.62
CA LEU A 228 -29.57 18.54 -5.53
C LEU A 228 -29.19 19.90 -6.13
N VAL A 229 -27.99 20.40 -5.85
CA VAL A 229 -27.47 21.64 -6.45
C VAL A 229 -27.34 21.49 -7.97
N THR A 230 -26.84 20.36 -8.45
CA THR A 230 -26.69 20.08 -9.88
C THR A 230 -28.06 19.99 -10.58
N MET A 231 -29.03 19.33 -9.97
CA MET A 231 -30.41 19.24 -10.46
C MET A 231 -31.09 20.61 -10.51
N ALA A 232 -30.87 21.46 -9.50
CA ALA A 232 -31.39 22.83 -9.47
C ALA A 232 -30.77 23.72 -10.56
N VAL A 233 -29.44 23.63 -10.75
CA VAL A 233 -28.71 24.43 -11.75
C VAL A 233 -29.02 23.97 -13.19
N ALA A 234 -29.21 22.67 -13.41
CA ALA A 234 -29.50 22.12 -14.74
C ALA A 234 -30.99 22.13 -15.12
N GLY A 235 -31.86 22.76 -14.32
CA GLY A 235 -33.30 22.78 -14.56
C GLY A 235 -33.94 21.39 -14.63
N GLY A 236 -33.42 20.44 -13.84
CA GLY A 236 -33.86 19.04 -13.80
C GLY A 236 -33.34 18.15 -14.93
N LYS A 237 -32.39 18.61 -15.76
CA LYS A 237 -31.89 17.84 -16.92
C LYS A 237 -30.52 17.15 -16.74
N ALA A 238 -29.86 17.31 -15.61
CA ALA A 238 -28.58 16.65 -15.32
C ALA A 238 -28.66 15.86 -14.01
N SER A 239 -29.02 14.59 -14.12
CA SER A 239 -28.75 13.61 -13.05
C SER A 239 -27.41 12.97 -13.38
N THR A 240 -26.47 12.98 -12.43
CA THR A 240 -25.35 12.04 -12.53
C THR A 240 -25.93 10.64 -12.34
N THR A 241 -25.84 9.81 -13.37
CA THR A 241 -26.28 8.39 -13.41
C THR A 241 -25.58 7.49 -12.37
N ALA A 242 -24.77 8.05 -11.48
CA ALA A 242 -24.06 7.35 -10.42
C ALA A 242 -25.00 6.86 -9.29
N LEU A 243 -26.11 7.56 -9.03
CA LEU A 243 -27.03 7.23 -7.92
C LEU A 243 -28.25 6.41 -8.33
N SER A 244 -28.71 6.45 -9.59
CA SER A 244 -29.95 5.75 -9.98
C SER A 244 -29.80 4.23 -10.09
N LYS A 245 -28.57 3.71 -10.12
CA LYS A 245 -28.26 2.27 -10.20
C LYS A 245 -27.25 1.79 -9.14
N SER A 246 -26.99 2.57 -8.09
CA SER A 246 -26.15 2.12 -6.98
C SER A 246 -26.90 1.06 -6.15
N THR A 247 -26.19 0.07 -5.60
CA THR A 247 -26.75 -0.90 -4.65
C THR A 247 -27.27 -0.24 -3.37
N GLU A 248 -26.84 0.98 -3.07
CA GLU A 248 -27.29 1.75 -1.91
C GLU A 248 -28.68 2.38 -2.11
N THR A 249 -29.15 2.57 -3.35
CA THR A 249 -30.40 3.30 -3.64
C THR A 249 -31.64 2.58 -3.09
N ALA A 250 -31.62 1.25 -3.05
CA ALA A 250 -32.72 0.44 -2.50
C ALA A 250 -32.85 0.53 -0.97
N GLN A 251 -31.85 1.08 -0.27
CA GLN A 251 -31.84 1.18 1.20
C GLN A 251 -32.48 2.47 1.74
N PHE A 252 -32.96 3.37 0.87
CA PHE A 252 -33.39 4.71 1.26
C PHE A 252 -34.89 5.01 1.05
N THR A 253 -35.71 4.04 0.62
CA THR A 253 -37.14 4.28 0.30
C THR A 253 -38.12 4.14 1.47
N GLU A 254 -37.72 3.73 2.67
CA GLU A 254 -38.69 3.43 3.76
C GLU A 254 -39.01 4.56 4.76
N GLN A 255 -38.41 5.76 4.66
CA GLN A 255 -38.64 6.83 5.67
C GLN A 255 -39.35 8.11 5.18
N ALA A 256 -39.96 8.13 3.99
CA ALA A 256 -40.60 9.33 3.46
C ALA A 256 -42.15 9.37 3.55
N GLN A 257 -42.80 8.45 4.27
CA GLN A 257 -44.29 8.37 4.32
C GLN A 257 -44.94 8.77 5.65
N SER A 258 -44.28 9.57 6.51
CA SER A 258 -44.97 10.09 7.71
C SER A 258 -44.60 11.54 8.05
N MET A 259 -45.21 12.51 7.36
CA MET A 259 -45.46 13.84 7.94
C MET A 259 -46.78 14.41 7.39
N PRO A 260 -47.68 14.96 8.24
CA PRO A 260 -48.92 15.57 7.79
C PRO A 260 -48.68 16.99 7.25
N ALA A 261 -49.46 17.35 6.24
CA ALA A 261 -49.43 18.65 5.58
C ALA A 261 -49.90 19.78 6.51
N GLY A 262 -49.03 20.74 6.80
CA GLY A 262 -49.36 22.02 7.42
C GLY A 262 -48.71 23.15 6.63
N SER A 263 -49.53 24.04 6.08
CA SER A 263 -49.14 25.22 5.31
C SER A 263 -48.46 26.30 6.18
N PRO A 264 -47.51 27.11 5.65
CA PRO A 264 -46.82 28.13 6.43
C PRO A 264 -47.60 29.45 6.43
N SER A 265 -47.96 29.96 7.60
CA SER A 265 -48.37 31.37 7.77
C SER A 265 -47.18 32.23 8.18
N VAL A 266 -46.96 33.28 7.40
CA VAL A 266 -45.97 34.35 7.60
C VAL A 266 -46.38 35.23 8.79
N HIS A 267 -45.46 35.39 9.76
CA HIS A 267 -45.17 36.62 10.55
C HIS A 267 -44.65 36.29 11.96
N SER A 268 -43.37 36.60 12.24
CA SER A 268 -42.99 37.65 13.19
C SER A 268 -41.50 37.54 13.55
N GLN A 269 -40.83 38.69 13.48
CA GLN A 269 -39.46 38.94 13.87
C GLN A 269 -39.32 38.86 15.40
N ALA A 270 -38.20 38.34 15.92
CA ALA A 270 -37.33 39.07 16.86
C ALA A 270 -36.21 38.20 17.47
N ALA A 271 -35.04 38.85 17.58
CA ALA A 271 -34.05 38.75 18.65
C ALA A 271 -33.07 37.56 18.68
N VAL A 272 -31.94 37.82 18.03
CA VAL A 272 -30.58 37.44 18.45
C VAL A 272 -30.34 37.75 19.93
N LYS A 273 -29.78 36.79 20.69
CA LYS A 273 -28.83 37.08 21.79
C LYS A 273 -27.93 35.89 22.14
N GLN A 274 -26.65 36.21 22.22
CA GLN A 274 -25.49 35.40 22.60
C GLN A 274 -25.64 34.73 23.98
N GLN A 275 -24.98 33.57 24.16
CA GLN A 275 -24.10 33.33 25.32
C GLN A 275 -23.21 32.09 25.11
N PHE A 276 -21.96 32.35 24.75
CA PHE A 276 -20.81 31.50 25.13
C PHE A 276 -20.49 31.82 26.59
N VAL A 277 -20.27 30.80 27.44
CA VAL A 277 -19.16 30.65 28.43
C VAL A 277 -19.37 29.36 29.25
N GLY A 278 -18.47 28.40 29.06
CA GLY A 278 -17.69 27.67 30.08
C GLY A 278 -18.37 26.78 31.14
N ARG A 279 -17.98 25.49 31.18
CA ARG A 279 -17.26 24.84 32.31
C ARG A 279 -16.98 23.35 32.05
N MET A 280 -15.71 22.95 32.17
CA MET A 280 -15.32 21.57 32.50
C MET A 280 -15.49 21.34 34.02
N PRO A 281 -15.79 20.11 34.46
CA PRO A 281 -15.38 19.62 35.76
C PRO A 281 -14.31 18.52 35.65
N ARG A 282 -13.57 18.41 36.76
CA ARG A 282 -12.42 17.54 37.03
C ARG A 282 -12.80 16.07 37.13
#